data_AF-G9KSE2-F1
#
_entry.id   AF-G9KSE2-F1
#
_cell.length_a   1.000
_cell.length_b   1.000
_cell.length_c   1.000
_cell.angle_alpha   90.00
_cell.angle_beta   90.00
_cell.angle_gamma   90.00
#
_symmetry.space_group_name_H-M   'P 1'
#
loop_
_entity.id
_entity.type
_entity.pdbx_description
1 polymer ?
#
loop_
_entity_poly.entity_id
_entity_poly.type
_entity_poly.pdbx_seq_one_letter_code
_entity_poly.pdbx_strand_id
1 'polypeptide(L)' 'QIQFTTAVEVLLSTYPSVQKAVGSSDKIFEYLDRIPRCPSSGVLTSLNLEGLVQFQDVSFAYPNRPDVPVL' A
#
# COMPACT_ATOMS: atom_id res chain seq x y z
N GLN A 1 -8.61 40.64 27.07
CA GLN A 1 -9.56 39.52 27.29
C GLN A 1 -10.18 39.02 25.99
N ILE A 2 -10.69 39.89 25.10
CA ILE A 2 -11.28 39.49 23.79
C ILE A 2 -10.31 38.71 22.89
N GLN A 3 -9.02 39.09 22.87
CA GLN A 3 -7.99 38.42 22.04
C GLN A 3 -7.77 36.94 22.38
N PHE A 4 -7.95 36.54 23.65
CA PHE A 4 -7.81 35.14 24.06
C PHE A 4 -8.97 34.29 23.53
N THR A 5 -10.20 34.80 23.66
CA THR A 5 -11.40 34.10 23.17
C THR A 5 -11.35 33.90 21.66
N THR A 6 -10.93 34.91 20.89
CA THR A 6 -10.76 34.80 19.43
C THR A 6 -9.73 33.73 19.06
N ALA A 7 -8.60 33.65 19.78
CA ALA A 7 -7.59 32.62 19.52
C ALA A 7 -8.14 31.20 19.75
N VAL A 8 -8.92 31.00 20.82
CA VAL A 8 -9.55 29.70 21.13
C VAL A 8 -10.59 29.34 20.07
N GLU A 9 -11.38 30.30 19.60
CA GLU A 9 -12.39 30.10 18.56
C GLU A 9 -11.77 29.69 17.21
N VAL A 10 -10.68 30.34 16.80
CA VAL A 10 -9.93 29.96 15.60
C VAL A 10 -9.33 28.56 15.74
N LEU A 11 -8.77 28.22 16.90
CA LEU A 11 -8.22 26.89 17.14
C LEU A 11 -9.31 25.81 17.04
N LEU A 12 -10.45 26.01 17.70
CA LEU A 12 -11.54 25.02 17.72
C LEU A 12 -12.18 24.85 16.34
N SER A 13 -12.31 25.92 15.57
CA SER A 13 -12.86 25.85 14.21
C SER A 13 -11.90 25.21 13.20
N THR A 14 -10.59 25.36 13.40
CA THR A 14 -9.57 24.78 12.49
C THR A 14 -9.21 23.33 12.82
N TYR A 15 -9.31 22.93 14.09
CA TYR A 15 -8.93 21.59 14.55
C TYR A 15 -9.57 20.43 13.77
N PRO A 16 -10.89 20.42 13.47
CA PRO A 16 -11.50 19.35 12.69
C PRO A 16 -10.92 19.22 11.28
N SER A 17 -10.55 20.33 10.64
CA SER A 17 -9.93 20.33 9.31
C SER A 17 -8.54 19.70 9.36
N VAL A 18 -7.76 20.00 10.40
CA VAL A 18 -6.45 19.38 10.63
C VAL A 18 -6.60 17.88 10.88
N GLN A 19 -7.54 17.47 11.75
CA GLN A 19 -7.80 16.04 11.99
C GLN A 19 -8.20 15.29 10.71
N LYS A 20 -9.06 15.88 9.87
CA LYS A 20 -9.43 15.29 8.57
C LYS A 20 -8.22 15.15 7.65
N ALA A 21 -7.34 16.17 7.61
CA ALA A 21 -6.13 16.12 6.80
C ALA A 21 -5.18 15.01 7.27
N VAL A 22 -5.00 14.86 8.59
CA VAL A 22 -4.19 13.78 9.16
C VAL A 22 -4.79 12.42 8.81
N GLY A 23 -6.05 12.17 9.14
CA GLY A 23 -6.68 10.86 8.89
C GLY A 23 -6.79 10.50 7.39
N SER A 24 -6.97 11.49 6.52
CA SER A 24 -6.97 11.25 5.06
C SER A 24 -5.58 10.91 4.53
N SER A 25 -4.53 11.43 5.18
CA SER A 25 -3.14 11.18 4.79
C SER A 25 -2.66 9.78 5.20
N ASP A 26 -3.27 9.15 6.21
CA ASP A 26 -2.87 7.83 6.72
C ASP A 26 -2.78 6.79 5.60
N LYS A 27 -3.80 6.70 4.74
CA LYS A 27 -3.80 5.75 3.61
C LYS A 27 -2.78 6.10 2.52
N ILE A 28 -2.46 7.37 2.34
CA ILE A 28 -1.45 7.81 1.38
C ILE A 28 -0.08 7.30 1.84
N PHE A 29 0.28 7.54 3.10
CA PHE A 29 1.54 7.06 3.67
C PHE A 29 1.59 5.53 3.72
N GLU A 30 0.49 4.85 4.08
CA GLU A 30 0.40 3.39 4.01
C GLU A 30 0.78 2.85 2.62
N TYR A 31 0.36 3.52 1.53
CA TYR A 31 0.71 3.10 0.18
C TYR A 31 2.10 3.49 -0.26
N LEU A 32 2.58 4.68 0.12
CA LEU A 32 3.93 5.15 -0.23
C LEU A 32 5.01 4.29 0.44
N ASP A 33 4.79 3.92 1.71
CA ASP A 33 5.75 3.17 2.50
C ASP A 33 5.60 1.64 2.31
N ARG A 34 4.62 1.20 1.51
CA ARG A 34 4.36 -0.22 1.28
C ARG A 34 5.52 -0.89 0.53
N ILE A 35 6.06 -1.95 1.12
CA ILE A 35 7.00 -2.85 0.45
C ILE A 35 6.21 -3.85 -0.43
N PRO A 36 6.48 -3.94 -1.75
CA PRO A 36 5.84 -4.93 -2.63
C PRO A 36 6.15 -6.37 -2.19
N ARG A 37 5.14 -7.25 -2.27
CA ARG A 37 5.31 -8.69 -1.99
C ARG A 37 6.02 -9.46 -3.11
N CYS A 38 6.08 -8.86 -4.31
CA CYS A 38 6.74 -9.42 -5.48
C CYS A 38 7.90 -8.50 -5.84
N PRO A 39 9.08 -9.03 -6.20
CA PRO A 39 10.20 -8.20 -6.66
C PRO A 39 9.83 -7.42 -7.93
N SER A 40 10.57 -6.33 -8.18
CA SER A 40 10.51 -5.62 -9.46
C SER A 40 10.87 -6.55 -10.61
N SER A 41 10.45 -6.19 -11.82
CA SER A 41 10.80 -6.93 -13.04
C SER A 41 12.29 -7.27 -13.06
N GLY A 42 12.60 -8.53 -13.33
CA GLY A 42 13.97 -9.01 -13.45
C GLY A 42 14.69 -8.43 -14.66
N VAL A 43 16.00 -8.64 -14.70
CA VAL A 43 16.81 -8.31 -15.88
C VAL A 43 16.44 -9.27 -17.02
N LEU A 44 16.27 -8.73 -18.23
CA LEU A 44 16.08 -9.52 -19.44
C LEU A 44 17.24 -10.51 -19.58
N THR A 45 16.90 -11.80 -19.65
CA THR A 45 17.90 -12.85 -19.89
C THR A 45 18.34 -12.88 -21.36
N SER A 46 19.30 -13.74 -21.69
CA SER A 46 19.88 -13.88 -23.03
C SER A 46 18.83 -13.86 -24.17
N LEU A 47 19.15 -13.17 -25.26
CA LEU A 47 18.30 -13.05 -26.47
C LEU A 47 18.00 -14.42 -27.12
N ASN A 48 18.83 -15.43 -26.88
CA ASN A 48 18.63 -16.79 -27.36
C ASN A 48 17.92 -17.61 -26.28
N LEU A 49 16.59 -17.64 -26.34
CA LEU A 49 15.75 -18.46 -25.48
C LEU A 49 15.18 -19.64 -26.28
N GLU A 50 15.42 -20.88 -25.85
CA GLU A 50 14.82 -22.07 -26.46
C GLU A 50 13.32 -22.22 -26.14
N GLY A 51 12.83 -21.53 -25.09
CA GLY A 51 11.41 -21.50 -24.74
C GLY A 51 10.89 -22.72 -23.97
N LEU A 52 11.77 -23.60 -23.48
CA LEU A 52 11.38 -24.73 -22.64
C LEU A 52 10.93 -24.24 -21.25
N VAL A 53 9.69 -24.55 -20.87
CA VAL A 53 9.13 -24.25 -19.54
C VAL A 53 8.67 -25.55 -18.90
N GLN A 54 9.13 -25.82 -17.68
CA GLN A 54 8.76 -26.99 -16.90
C GLN A 54 8.30 -26.58 -15.51
N PHE A 55 7.24 -27.22 -15.03
CA PHE A 55 6.80 -27.14 -13.64
C PHE A 55 7.29 -28.39 -12.92
N GLN A 56 7.90 -28.23 -11.74
CA GLN A 56 8.39 -29.33 -10.91
C GLN A 56 7.84 -29.14 -9.50
N ASP A 57 7.02 -30.09 -9.04
CA ASP A 57 6.44 -30.15 -7.69
C ASP A 57 5.82 -28.83 -7.21
N VAL A 58 5.01 -28.21 -8.07
CA VAL A 58 4.40 -26.90 -7.79
C VAL A 58 3.07 -27.08 -7.08
N SER A 59 2.96 -26.48 -5.88
CA SER A 59 1.69 -26.31 -5.16
C SER A 59 1.26 -24.84 -5.20
N PHE A 60 0.00 -24.56 -5.50
CA PHE A 60 -0.51 -23.19 -5.58
C PHE A 60 -1.94 -23.05 -5.06
N ALA A 61 -2.16 -22.01 -4.25
CA ALA A 61 -3.47 -21.53 -3.85
C ALA A 61 -3.52 -20.00 -3.98
N TYR A 62 -4.69 -19.48 -4.36
CA TYR A 62 -4.86 -18.02 -4.46
C TYR A 62 -4.81 -17.37 -3.07
N PRO A 63 -4.17 -16.18 -2.90
CA PRO A 63 -4.08 -15.52 -1.60
C PRO A 63 -5.43 -15.21 -0.93
N ASN A 64 -6.49 -14.98 -1.73
CA ASN A 64 -7.84 -14.70 -1.21
C ASN A 64 -8.60 -15.98 -0.78
N ARG A 65 -8.09 -17.17 -1.15
CA ARG A 65 -8.65 -18.49 -0.78
C ARG A 65 -7.51 -19.49 -0.55
N PRO A 66 -6.70 -19.30 0.52
CA PRO A 66 -5.50 -20.10 0.75
C PRO A 66 -5.81 -21.59 0.99
N ASP A 67 -7.02 -21.91 1.47
CA ASP A 67 -7.43 -23.28 1.78
C ASP A 67 -7.92 -24.07 0.56
N VAL A 68 -7.99 -23.43 -0.62
CA VAL A 68 -8.45 -24.06 -1.86
C VAL A 68 -7.26 -24.23 -2.80
N PRO A 69 -6.60 -25.41 -2.81
CA PRO A 69 -5.50 -25.68 -3.73
C PRO A 69 -6.01 -25.75 -5.17
N VAL A 70 -5.22 -25.24 -6.10
CA VAL A 70 -5.50 -25.24 -7.55
C VAL A 70 -4.46 -26.04 -8.33
N LEU A 71 -3.21 -26.03 -7.86
CA LEU A 71 -2.12 -26.88 -8.33
C LEU A 71 -1.51 -27.60 -7.14
#